data_AF-A0A183A2I8-F1
#
_entry.id   AF-A0A183A2I8-F1
#
_cell.length_a   1.000
_cell.length_b   1.000
_cell.length_c   1.000
_cell.angle_alpha   90.00
_cell.angle_beta   90.00
_cell.angle_gamma   90.00
#
_symmetry.space_group_name_H-M   'P 1'
#
loop_
_entity.id
_entity.type
_entity.pdbx_description
1 polymer ?
#
loop_
_entity_poly.entity_id
_entity_poly.type
_entity_poly.pdbx_seq_one_letter_code
_entity_poly.pdbx_strand_id
1 'polypeptide(L)'
;MTTYGSKKISLPKPMRRNMIAKFAEFDEYQLGDSHSFVNSRQTYLTMKYLIRILHIHTPTFAVMCLLRKKYPSSATEFVRLGLEGSWDPSLAGTRMKFPSPVTWETELSKNGNNASTWESLISKL
;
A
#
# COMPACT_ATOMS: atom_id res chain seq x y z
N MET A 1 10.40 -24.83 1.85
CA MET A 1 9.48 -25.31 0.79
C MET A 1 8.40 -24.25 0.64
N THR A 2 8.20 -23.51 -0.45
CA THR A 2 8.34 -23.77 -1.90
C THR A 2 8.99 -22.55 -2.59
N THR A 3 10.06 -22.76 -3.35
CA THR A 3 10.61 -21.71 -4.24
C THR A 3 9.88 -21.79 -5.57
N TYR A 4 8.78 -21.04 -5.71
CA TYR A 4 8.23 -20.78 -7.04
C TYR A 4 9.28 -19.97 -7.81
N GLY A 5 9.96 -20.62 -8.74
CA GLY A 5 10.77 -19.98 -9.77
C GLY A 5 9.89 -19.13 -10.66
N SER A 6 9.51 -17.95 -10.16
CA SER A 6 8.72 -16.99 -10.92
C SER A 6 9.61 -16.53 -12.06
N LYS A 7 9.33 -16.99 -13.30
CA LYS A 7 9.96 -16.46 -14.51
C LYS A 7 9.92 -14.93 -14.40
N LYS A 8 11.10 -14.29 -14.41
CA LYS A 8 11.18 -12.83 -14.36
C LYS A 8 10.38 -12.31 -15.55
N ILE A 9 9.29 -11.60 -15.29
CA ILE A 9 8.49 -11.01 -16.34
C ILE A 9 9.34 -9.92 -16.98
N SER A 10 9.79 -10.16 -18.21
CA SER A 10 10.47 -9.16 -19.00
C SER A 10 9.43 -8.26 -19.65
N LEU A 11 9.17 -7.11 -19.02
CA LEU A 11 8.27 -6.11 -19.56
C LEU A 11 9.02 -5.19 -20.55
N PRO A 12 8.44 -4.91 -21.73
CA PRO A 12 8.98 -3.90 -22.65
C PRO A 12 9.16 -2.53 -21.96
N LYS A 13 10.17 -1.77 -22.37
CA LYS A 13 10.46 -0.42 -21.84
C LYS A 13 9.22 0.51 -21.78
N PRO A 14 8.41 0.67 -22.86
CA PRO A 14 7.25 1.56 -22.79
C PRO A 14 6.22 1.10 -21.76
N MET A 15 5.98 -0.20 -21.65
CA MET A 15 5.07 -0.77 -20.65
C MET A 15 5.57 -0.53 -19.22
N ARG A 16 6.86 -0.74 -18.97
CA ARG A 16 7.49 -0.40 -17.67
C ARG A 16 7.28 1.07 -17.32
N ARG A 17 7.54 1.99 -18.24
CA ARG A 17 7.36 3.43 -18.02
C ARG A 17 5.91 3.78 -17.66
N ASN A 18 4.95 3.25 -18.43
CA ASN A 18 3.54 3.52 -18.20
C ASN A 18 3.06 2.97 -16.85
N MET A 19 3.53 1.78 -16.46
CA MET A 19 3.17 1.21 -15.16
C MET A 19 3.75 2.02 -13.99
N ILE A 20 4.98 2.53 -14.13
CA ILE A 20 5.59 3.42 -13.12
C ILE A 20 4.82 4.74 -13.03
N ALA A 21 4.51 5.37 -14.17
CA ALA A 21 3.76 6.62 -14.20
C ALA A 21 2.38 6.43 -13.55
N LYS A 22 1.66 5.38 -13.96
CA LYS A 22 0.35 5.06 -13.40
C LYS A 22 0.40 4.77 -11.90
N PHE A 23 1.48 4.15 -11.40
CA PHE A 23 1.62 3.91 -9.96
C PHE A 23 1.53 5.20 -9.13
N ALA A 24 2.10 6.30 -9.64
CA ALA A 24 2.09 7.60 -8.95
C ALA A 24 0.71 8.28 -8.96
N GLU A 25 -0.20 7.87 -9.84
CA GLU A 25 -1.56 8.40 -9.93
C GLU A 25 -2.52 7.76 -8.94
N PHE A 26 -2.18 6.58 -8.37
CA PHE A 26 -3.06 5.92 -7.41
C PHE A 26 -3.05 6.65 -6.07
N ASP A 27 -4.25 6.85 -5.54
CA ASP A 27 -4.41 7.33 -4.18
C ASP A 27 -4.14 6.22 -3.15
N GLU A 28 -4.01 6.64 -1.90
CA GLU A 28 -3.78 5.76 -0.75
C GLU A 28 -4.87 4.69 -0.60
N TYR A 29 -6.10 5.01 -0.97
CA TYR A 29 -7.23 4.10 -0.90
C TYR A 29 -7.09 2.95 -1.90
N GLN A 30 -6.84 3.26 -3.17
CA GLN A 30 -6.64 2.27 -4.23
C GLN A 30 -5.42 1.38 -3.98
N LEU A 31 -4.39 1.92 -3.30
CA LEU A 31 -3.22 1.14 -2.90
C LEU A 31 -3.46 0.30 -1.65
N GLY A 32 -4.29 0.78 -0.72
CA GLY A 32 -4.68 0.07 0.49
C GLY A 32 -5.59 -1.13 0.21
N ASP A 33 -6.53 -0.96 -0.72
CA ASP A 33 -7.47 -2.00 -1.16
C ASP A 33 -6.91 -2.88 -2.29
N SER A 34 -5.61 -3.17 -2.26
CA SER A 34 -4.97 -3.99 -3.29
C SER A 34 -5.30 -5.48 -3.10
N HIS A 35 -6.51 -5.87 -3.50
CA HIS A 35 -6.89 -7.25 -3.70
C HIS A 35 -5.94 -7.92 -4.70
N SER A 36 -5.53 -9.15 -4.41
CA SER A 36 -4.76 -9.94 -5.38
C SER A 36 -5.60 -10.13 -6.64
N PHE A 37 -5.20 -9.52 -7.76
CA PHE A 37 -5.86 -9.76 -9.04
C PHE A 37 -5.77 -11.25 -9.38
N VAL A 38 -6.91 -11.94 -9.39
CA VAL A 38 -7.02 -13.33 -9.84
C VAL A 38 -7.00 -13.32 -11.36
N ASN A 39 -5.87 -13.67 -11.97
CA ASN A 39 -5.83 -14.00 -13.39
C ASN A 39 -5.94 -15.53 -13.53
N SER A 40 -6.85 -15.99 -14.39
CA SER A 40 -7.28 -17.38 -14.56
C SER A 40 -6.19 -18.36 -15.04
N ARG A 41 -4.92 -17.93 -15.10
CA ARG A 41 -3.74 -18.76 -15.33
C ARG A 41 -2.53 -18.24 -14.53
N GLN A 42 -2.52 -18.56 -13.24
CA GLN A 42 -1.30 -18.85 -12.46
C GLN A 42 -0.13 -17.85 -12.54
N THR A 43 -0.31 -16.63 -12.02
CA THR A 43 0.69 -15.87 -11.23
C THR A 43 0.02 -14.63 -10.64
N TYR A 44 -0.04 -14.52 -9.31
CA TYR A 44 -0.59 -13.33 -8.64
C TYR A 44 0.41 -12.17 -8.74
N LEU A 45 0.20 -11.24 -9.67
CA LEU A 45 0.95 -9.97 -9.70
C LEU A 45 0.45 -9.08 -8.58
N THR A 46 1.06 -9.21 -7.40
CA THR A 46 0.79 -8.32 -6.28
C THR A 46 1.46 -6.96 -6.51
N MET A 47 0.91 -5.89 -5.94
CA MET A 47 1.54 -4.57 -5.98
C MET A 47 2.96 -4.61 -5.39
N LYS A 48 3.13 -5.36 -4.30
CA LYS A 48 4.41 -5.66 -3.66
C LYS A 48 5.44 -6.30 -4.61
N TYR A 49 4.99 -7.14 -5.53
CA TYR A 49 5.82 -7.75 -6.57
C TYR A 49 6.17 -6.74 -7.65
N LEU A 50 5.18 -6.00 -8.17
CA LEU A 50 5.38 -4.96 -9.19
C LEU A 50 6.40 -3.90 -8.75
N ILE A 51 6.29 -3.40 -7.52
CA ILE A 51 7.25 -2.45 -6.94
C ILE A 51 8.69 -2.97 -7.03
N ARG A 52 8.92 -4.25 -6.72
CA ARG A 52 10.25 -4.87 -6.74
C ARG A 52 10.81 -5.05 -8.14
N ILE A 53 9.97 -5.44 -9.11
CA ILE A 53 10.43 -5.73 -10.48
C ILE A 53 10.51 -4.49 -11.36
N LEU A 54 9.72 -3.45 -11.07
CA LEU A 54 9.70 -2.19 -11.79
C LEU A 54 10.61 -1.13 -11.17
N HIS A 55 11.19 -1.40 -9.99
CA HIS A 55 12.01 -0.45 -9.23
C HIS A 55 11.27 0.86 -8.94
N ILE A 56 10.05 0.73 -8.45
CA ILE A 56 9.23 1.88 -8.06
C ILE A 56 9.70 2.36 -6.68
N HIS A 57 10.09 3.63 -6.58
CA HIS A 57 10.59 4.25 -5.34
C HIS A 57 9.75 5.44 -4.85
N THR A 58 8.83 5.93 -5.69
CA THR A 58 7.99 7.11 -5.42
C THR A 58 6.51 6.80 -5.70
N PRO A 59 5.57 7.35 -4.92
CA PRO A 59 5.78 8.10 -3.66
C PRO A 59 6.30 7.20 -2.52
N THR A 60 7.27 7.70 -1.75
CA THR A 60 8.06 6.86 -0.83
C THR A 60 7.22 6.28 0.31
N PHE A 61 6.28 7.05 0.86
CA PHE A 61 5.37 6.57 1.90
C PHE A 61 4.58 5.34 1.44
N ALA A 62 3.90 5.42 0.30
CA ALA A 62 3.09 4.33 -0.22
C ALA A 62 3.93 3.09 -0.55
N VAL A 63 5.10 3.28 -1.16
CA VAL A 63 6.06 2.20 -1.43
C VAL A 63 6.47 1.51 -0.12
N MET A 64 6.79 2.27 0.92
CA MET A 64 7.17 1.71 2.22
C MET A 64 6.03 0.95 2.91
N CYS A 65 4.80 1.47 2.85
CA CYS A 65 3.59 0.82 3.36
C CYS A 65 3.35 -0.54 2.66
N LEU A 66 3.35 -0.56 1.33
CA LEU A 66 3.15 -1.78 0.52
C LEU A 66 4.28 -2.80 0.70
N LEU A 67 5.50 -2.33 0.93
CA LEU A 67 6.65 -3.18 1.24
C LEU A 67 6.72 -3.61 2.72
N ARG A 68 5.83 -3.10 3.58
CA ARG A 68 5.82 -3.29 5.05
C ARG A 68 7.16 -2.93 5.70
N LYS A 69 7.79 -1.84 5.23
CA LYS A 69 9.05 -1.32 5.78
C LYS A 69 8.83 -0.72 7.16
N LYS A 70 9.91 -0.59 7.93
CA LYS A 70 9.86 0.08 9.24
C LYS A 70 9.83 1.59 9.04
N TYR A 71 9.09 2.27 9.89
CA TYR A 71 9.12 3.71 10.01
C TYR A 71 10.53 4.15 10.46
N PRO A 72 11.05 5.29 9.94
CA PRO A 72 12.39 5.78 10.24
C PRO A 72 12.69 5.87 11.73
N SER A 73 13.90 5.48 12.12
CA SER A 73 14.30 5.46 13.54
C SER A 73 14.73 6.85 14.03
N SER A 74 14.94 7.80 13.11
CA SER A 74 15.31 9.18 13.42
C SER A 74 14.69 10.17 12.43
N ALA A 75 14.54 11.43 12.86
CA ALA A 75 14.11 12.53 11.99
C ALA A 75 15.05 12.73 10.79
N THR A 76 16.36 12.52 10.98
CA THR A 76 17.35 12.61 9.89
C THR A 76 17.13 11.54 8.83
N GLU A 77 16.82 10.31 9.24
CA GLU A 77 16.48 9.23 8.32
C GLU A 77 15.16 9.50 7.60
N PHE A 78 14.17 10.06 8.29
CA PHE A 78 12.88 10.44 7.72
C PHE A 78 13.03 11.44 6.57
N VAL A 79 13.79 12.53 6.80
CA VAL A 79 14.08 13.54 5.78
C VAL A 79 14.89 12.95 4.64
N ARG A 80 15.92 12.14 4.95
CA ARG A 80 16.76 11.48 3.92
C ARG A 80 15.95 10.57 3.01
N LEU A 81 14.92 9.92 3.52
CA LEU A 81 14.03 9.06 2.75
C LEU A 81 13.00 9.86 1.93
N GLY A 82 12.91 11.18 2.11
CA GLY A 82 11.95 12.02 1.39
C GLY A 82 10.50 11.73 1.79
N LEU A 83 10.27 11.32 3.04
CA LEU A 83 8.91 11.18 3.57
C LEU A 83 8.34 12.57 3.86
N GLU A 84 7.06 12.74 3.54
CA GLU A 84 6.33 13.99 3.74
C GLU A 84 5.75 14.08 5.16
N GLY A 85 5.61 15.29 5.69
CA GLY A 85 5.08 15.56 7.03
C GLY A 85 6.16 15.66 8.12
N SER A 86 5.75 15.48 9.37
CA SER A 86 6.63 15.50 10.54
C SER A 86 7.02 14.10 10.97
N TRP A 87 8.29 13.92 11.38
CA TRP A 87 8.73 12.65 11.97
C TRP A 87 8.11 12.45 13.35
N ASP A 88 7.51 11.28 13.56
CA ASP A 88 6.89 10.88 14.82
C ASP A 88 7.77 9.83 15.54
N PRO A 89 8.39 10.17 16.69
CA PRO A 89 9.22 9.25 17.45
C PRO A 89 8.47 8.02 17.97
N SER A 90 7.15 8.12 18.21
CA SER A 90 6.36 7.01 18.73
C SER A 90 6.20 5.86 17.73
N LEU A 91 6.31 6.18 16.43
CA LEU A 91 6.22 5.21 15.35
C LEU A 91 7.57 4.57 15.00
N ALA A 92 8.69 5.07 15.56
CA ALA A 92 10.03 4.60 15.23
C ALA A 92 10.15 3.07 15.29
N GLY A 93 10.60 2.47 14.19
CA GLY A 93 10.81 1.01 14.10
C GLY A 93 9.53 0.17 13.94
N THR A 94 8.33 0.76 14.05
CA THR A 94 7.05 0.09 13.75
C THR A 94 6.92 -0.14 12.24
N ARG A 95 6.13 -1.13 11.82
CA ARG A 95 5.91 -1.36 10.39
C ARG A 95 4.89 -0.36 9.85
N MET A 96 5.27 0.36 8.80
CA MET A 96 4.41 1.31 8.12
C MET A 96 3.19 0.61 7.50
N LYS A 97 2.05 1.27 7.61
CA LYS A 97 0.76 0.88 7.04
C LYS A 97 0.07 2.13 6.54
N PHE A 98 -0.80 1.97 5.56
CA PHE A 98 -1.78 3.00 5.24
C PHE A 98 -2.69 3.25 6.45
N PRO A 99 -3.14 4.49 6.68
CA PRO A 99 -4.23 4.77 7.58
C PRO A 99 -5.43 3.93 7.13
N SER A 100 -6.12 3.32 8.09
CA SER A 100 -7.33 2.58 7.78
C SER A 100 -8.36 3.56 7.21
N PRO A 101 -8.81 3.38 5.95
CA PRO A 101 -9.83 4.25 5.41
C PRO A 101 -11.13 4.09 6.20
N VAL A 102 -11.87 5.19 6.37
CA VAL A 102 -13.21 5.16 6.95
C VAL A 102 -14.18 4.70 5.88
N THR A 103 -14.31 3.38 5.71
CA THR A 103 -15.34 2.77 4.87
C THR A 103 -16.43 2.15 5.73
N TRP A 104 -17.60 1.93 5.15
CA TRP A 104 -18.68 1.23 5.83
C TRP A 104 -18.20 -0.15 6.29
N GLU A 105 -17.51 -0.90 5.43
CA GLU A 105 -16.97 -2.22 5.76
C GLU A 105 -15.98 -2.15 6.94
N THR A 106 -15.11 -1.14 6.96
CA THR A 106 -14.09 -0.97 8.01
C THR A 106 -14.74 -0.61 9.34
N GLU A 107 -15.69 0.33 9.35
CA GLU A 107 -16.39 0.76 10.56
C GLU A 107 -17.33 -0.33 11.09
N LEU A 108 -18.05 -1.04 10.22
CA LEU A 108 -18.87 -2.19 10.61
C LEU A 108 -18.02 -3.36 11.13
N SER A 109 -16.82 -3.56 10.58
CA SER A 109 -15.88 -4.58 11.10
C SER A 109 -15.30 -4.18 12.46
N LYS A 110 -15.02 -2.90 12.67
CA LYS A 110 -14.39 -2.37 13.89
C LYS A 110 -15.39 -2.24 15.05
N ASN A 111 -16.59 -1.73 14.79
CA ASN A 111 -17.60 -1.38 15.80
C ASN A 111 -18.76 -2.40 15.85
N GLY A 112 -18.83 -3.31 14.88
CA GLY A 112 -19.86 -4.33 14.74
C GLY A 112 -20.98 -3.94 13.77
N ASN A 113 -21.56 -4.95 13.13
CA ASN A 113 -22.73 -4.78 12.26
C ASN A 113 -24.01 -4.67 13.10
N ASN A 114 -24.23 -3.51 13.71
CA ASN A 114 -25.37 -3.21 14.58
C ASN A 114 -26.00 -1.85 14.23
N ALA A 115 -27.23 -1.64 14.68
CA ALA A 115 -28.02 -0.45 14.35
C ALA A 115 -27.31 0.86 14.73
N SER A 116 -26.65 0.92 15.90
CA SER A 116 -25.95 2.13 16.33
C SER A 116 -24.75 2.49 15.45
N THR A 117 -24.02 1.50 14.94
CA THR A 117 -22.93 1.73 13.98
C THR A 117 -23.48 2.20 12.64
N TRP A 118 -24.59 1.62 12.16
CA TRP A 118 -25.28 2.09 10.95
C TRP A 118 -25.79 3.53 11.09
N GLU A 119 -26.40 3.89 12.21
CA GLU A 119 -26.86 5.26 12.48
C GLU A 119 -25.70 6.27 12.46
N SER A 120 -24.56 5.92 13.08
CA SER A 120 -23.34 6.74 13.06
C SER A 120 -22.74 6.90 11.66
N LEU A 121 -22.86 5.88 10.81
CA LEU A 121 -22.40 5.93 9.42
C LEU A 121 -23.33 6.79 8.54
N ILE A 122 -24.64 6.61 8.68
CA ILE A 122 -25.64 7.33 7.90
C ILE A 122 -25.66 8.82 8.27
N SER A 123 -25.48 9.16 9.54
CA SER A 123 -25.46 10.56 10.00
C SER A 123 -24.24 11.36 9.53
N LYS A 124 -23.22 10.71 8.97
CA LYS A 124 -22.00 11.35 8.43
C LYS A 124 -22.03 11.55 6.91
N LEU A 125 -23.11 11.11 6.25
CA LEU A 125 -23.38 11.35 4.82
C LEU A 125 -24.00 12.74 4.62
#